data_AF-Q26919-F1
#
_entry.id   AF-Q26919-F1
#
_cell.length_a   1.000
_cell.length_b   1.000
_cell.length_c   1.000
_cell.angle_alpha   90.00
_cell.angle_beta   90.00
_cell.angle_gamma   90.00
#
_symmetry.space_group_name_H-M   'P 1'
#
loop_
_entity.id
_entity.type
_entity.pdbx_description
1 polymer ?
#
loop_
_entity_poly.entity_id
_entity_poly.type
_entity_poly.pdbx_seq_one_letter_code
_entity_poly.pdbx_strand_id
1 'polypeptide(L)'
;GRLHLWLTDLHRIYDLGPISAENENVAASTLLYATVEVPSLEGEGGESKEEKKLYCSYEVAAEDGKYNIAFVDLTEKLEDMKKVLAAWKTKDAQIAKEY
;
A
#
# COMPACT_ATOMS: atom_id res chain seq x y z
N GLY A 1 -15.51 -11.30 5.47
CA GLY A 1 -15.36 -10.77 4.11
C GLY A 1 -13.89 -10.63 3.80
N ARG A 2 -13.49 -10.70 2.53
CA ARG A 2 -12.09 -10.54 2.13
C ARG A 2 -11.72 -9.07 2.08
N LEU A 3 -10.56 -8.71 2.64
CA LEU A 3 -10.01 -7.36 2.55
C LEU A 3 -9.30 -7.20 1.20
N HIS A 4 -9.76 -6.27 0.38
CA HIS A 4 -9.13 -5.90 -0.88
C HIS A 4 -8.48 -4.52 -0.76
N LEU A 5 -7.40 -4.31 -1.52
CA LEU A 5 -6.73 -3.02 -1.61
C LEU A 5 -6.96 -2.42 -2.98
N TRP A 6 -7.53 -1.23 -3.05
CA TRP A 6 -7.78 -0.51 -4.30
C TRP A 6 -6.95 0.77 -4.38
N LEU A 7 -6.46 1.08 -5.58
CA LEU A 7 -5.77 2.32 -5.91
C LEU A 7 -6.66 3.15 -6.84
N THR A 8 -6.82 4.44 -6.55
CA THR A 8 -7.63 5.33 -7.37
C THR A 8 -7.00 6.71 -7.52
N ASP A 9 -7.12 7.30 -8.72
CA ASP A 9 -6.77 8.70 -9.04
C ASP A 9 -8.02 9.58 -9.21
N LEU A 10 -9.14 9.16 -8.59
CA LEU A 10 -10.49 9.73 -8.72
C LEU A 10 -11.16 9.50 -10.10
N HIS A 11 -10.45 8.98 -11.09
CA HIS A 11 -11.00 8.70 -12.43
C HIS A 11 -10.94 7.21 -12.78
N ARG A 12 -9.92 6.53 -12.28
CA ARG A 12 -9.61 5.12 -12.50
C ARG A 12 -9.58 4.43 -11.15
N ILE A 13 -9.99 3.17 -11.14
CA ILE A 13 -9.88 2.29 -9.97
C ILE A 13 -9.10 1.06 -10.42
N TYR A 14 -8.02 0.77 -9.71
CA TYR A 14 -7.20 -0.41 -9.92
C TYR A 14 -7.27 -1.30 -8.69
N ASP A 15 -7.64 -2.57 -8.88
CA ASP A 15 -7.63 -3.56 -7.81
C ASP A 15 -6.21 -4.13 -7.66
N LEU A 16 -5.57 -3.90 -6.51
CA LEU A 16 -4.28 -4.50 -6.16
C LEU A 16 -4.44 -5.92 -5.58
N GLY A 17 -5.69 -6.40 -5.50
CA GLY A 17 -6.06 -7.73 -5.06
C GLY A 17 -6.24 -7.84 -3.55
N PRO A 18 -6.57 -9.05 -3.08
CA PRO A 18 -6.78 -9.33 -1.67
C PRO A 18 -5.49 -9.12 -0.86
N ILE A 19 -5.65 -8.66 0.37
CA ILE A 19 -4.58 -8.49 1.36
C ILE A 19 -4.83 -9.27 2.67
N SER A 20 -6.04 -9.77 2.90
CA SER A 20 -6.33 -10.72 3.98
C SER A 20 -6.26 -12.17 3.50
N ALA A 21 -6.12 -13.11 4.43
CA ALA A 21 -6.21 -14.53 4.09
C ALA A 21 -7.64 -14.94 3.72
N GLU A 22 -7.75 -16.06 3.01
CA GLU A 22 -9.00 -16.52 2.37
C GLU A 22 -10.15 -16.79 3.36
N ASN A 23 -9.80 -17.19 4.59
CA ASN A 23 -10.73 -17.59 5.65
C ASN A 23 -10.87 -16.54 6.77
N GLU A 24 -10.30 -15.35 6.61
CA GLU A 24 -10.37 -14.31 7.64
C GLU A 24 -11.61 -13.44 7.46
N ASN A 25 -12.39 -13.30 8.53
CA ASN A 25 -13.47 -12.33 8.56
C ASN A 25 -12.94 -11.00 9.04
N VAL A 26 -12.53 -10.16 8.09
CA VAL A 26 -12.03 -8.81 8.39
C VAL A 26 -13.19 -7.85 8.66
N ALA A 27 -13.14 -7.15 9.79
CA ALA A 27 -14.16 -6.19 10.21
C ALA A 27 -13.74 -4.73 9.93
N ALA A 28 -12.51 -4.37 10.31
CA ALA A 28 -11.94 -3.04 10.13
C ALA A 28 -10.51 -3.13 9.59
N SER A 29 -10.08 -2.11 8.85
CA SER A 29 -8.72 -2.02 8.31
C SER A 29 -8.21 -0.59 8.36
N THR A 30 -6.93 -0.41 8.67
CA THR A 30 -6.23 0.88 8.60
C THR A 30 -5.04 0.74 7.66
N LEU A 31 -4.88 1.69 6.75
CA LEU A 31 -3.73 1.77 5.85
C LEU A 31 -2.83 2.91 6.32
N LEU A 32 -1.56 2.60 6.56
CA LEU A 32 -0.55 3.54 7.02
C LEU A 32 0.53 3.69 5.94
N TYR A 33 0.62 4.91 5.40
CA TYR A 33 1.72 5.30 4.53
C TYR A 33 2.70 6.15 5.33
N ALA A 34 3.93 5.67 5.48
CA ALA A 34 4.95 6.29 6.30
C ALA A 34 6.24 6.53 5.51
N THR A 35 6.90 7.64 5.78
CA THR A 35 8.28 7.91 5.34
C THR A 35 9.21 7.57 6.50
N VAL A 36 10.04 6.56 6.31
CA VAL A 36 11.01 6.10 7.31
C VAL A 36 12.37 6.64 6.91
N GLU A 37 12.97 7.43 7.79
CA GLU A 37 14.37 7.85 7.65
C GLU A 37 15.26 6.65 7.98
N VAL A 38 16.01 6.15 7.01
CA VAL A 38 16.98 5.08 7.25
C VAL A 38 18.27 5.76 7.71
N PRO A 39 18.71 5.58 8.97
CA PRO A 39 19.98 6.14 9.40
C PRO A 39 21.08 5.48 8.57
N SER A 40 21.76 6.29 7.76
CA SER A 40 23.00 5.90 7.09
C SER A 40 23.95 5.35 8.15
N LEU A 41 24.48 4.14 7.94
CA LEU A 41 25.46 3.49 8.82
C LEU A 41 26.49 4.52 9.28
N GLU A 42 26.69 4.60 10.60
CA GLU A 42 27.53 5.59 11.24
C GLU A 42 28.93 5.63 10.58
N GLY A 43 29.25 6.71 9.87
CA GLY A 43 30.60 6.93 9.34
C GLY A 43 30.72 7.74 8.06
N GLU A 44 29.68 7.85 7.23
CA GLU A 44 29.72 8.67 6.02
C GLU A 44 28.69 9.79 6.15
N GLY A 45 29.13 11.04 5.98
CA GLY A 45 28.27 12.24 5.96
C GLY A 45 27.33 12.27 4.76
N GLY A 46 26.48 11.26 4.66
CA GLY A 46 25.52 11.02 3.60
C GLY A 46 24.11 11.28 4.09
N GLU A 47 23.38 12.08 3.30
CA GLU A 47 21.99 12.48 3.49
C GLU A 47 21.12 11.30 3.96
N SER A 48 20.25 11.56 4.95
CA SER A 48 19.23 10.60 5.40
C SER A 48 18.36 10.23 4.20
N LYS A 49 18.38 8.95 3.81
CA LYS A 49 17.50 8.45 2.75
C LYS A 49 16.11 8.23 3.34
N GLU A 50 15.15 9.01 2.87
CA GLU A 50 13.73 8.79 3.17
C GLU A 50 13.20 7.63 2.32
N GLU A 51 12.86 6.51 2.97
CA GLU A 51 12.16 5.40 2.34
C GLU A 51 10.66 5.49 2.58
N LYS A 52 9.87 5.43 1.51
CA LYS A 52 8.41 5.36 1.58
C LYS A 52 8.01 3.92 1.80
N LYS A 53 7.30 3.64 2.89
CA LYS A 53 6.80 2.31 3.25
C LYS A 53 5.29 2.35 3.43
N LEU A 54 4.64 1.26 3.04
CA LEU A 54 3.20 1.10 3.15
C LEU A 54 2.91 -0.08 4.05
N TYR A 55 2.10 0.14 5.06
CA TYR A 55 1.68 -0.86 6.02
C TYR A 55 0.15 -0.91 6.06
N CYS A 56 -0.40 -2.09 6.29
CA CYS A 56 -1.81 -2.24 6.56
C CYS A 56 -2.00 -3.03 7.84
N SER A 57 -2.84 -2.51 8.74
CA SER A 57 -3.37 -3.27 9.86
C SER A 57 -4.84 -3.59 9.64
N TYR A 58 -5.27 -4.77 10.04
CA TYR A 58 -6.67 -5.15 9.96
C TYR A 58 -7.09 -6.04 11.11
N GLU A 59 -8.36 -5.93 11.48
CA GLU A 59 -8.97 -6.70 12.56
C GLU A 59 -9.58 -7.98 12.00
N VAL A 60 -9.12 -9.11 12.50
CA VAL A 60 -9.59 -10.45 12.19
C VAL A 60 -10.42 -10.96 13.37
N ALA A 61 -11.68 -11.32 13.11
CA ALA A 61 -12.53 -11.94 14.12
C ALA A 61 -12.03 -13.35 14.47
N ALA A 62 -11.83 -13.61 15.77
CA ALA A 62 -11.57 -14.94 16.31
C ALA A 62 -12.88 -15.62 16.76
N GLU A 63 -12.86 -16.95 16.85
CA GLU A 63 -14.05 -17.76 17.21
C GLU A 63 -14.63 -17.43 18.60
N ASP A 64 -13.83 -16.88 19.52
CA ASP A 64 -14.25 -16.49 20.88
C ASP A 64 -14.90 -15.09 20.98
N GLY A 65 -15.26 -14.46 19.86
CA GLY A 65 -15.78 -13.08 19.84
C GLY A 65 -14.71 -12.01 20.16
N LYS A 66 -13.44 -12.40 20.16
CA LYS A 66 -12.27 -11.52 20.27
C LYS A 66 -11.83 -11.08 18.89
N TYR A 67 -11.20 -9.91 18.80
CA TYR A 67 -10.60 -9.41 17.57
C TYR A 67 -9.07 -9.46 17.69
N ASN A 68 -8.42 -10.08 16.72
CA ASN A 68 -6.96 -10.06 16.57
C ASN A 68 -6.61 -8.98 15.55
N ILE A 69 -5.51 -8.25 15.78
CA ILE A 69 -5.01 -7.28 14.80
C ILE A 69 -3.85 -7.92 14.05
N ALA A 70 -4.01 -8.10 12.75
CA ALA A 70 -2.94 -8.48 11.84
C ALA A 70 -2.23 -7.23 11.31
N PHE A 71 -0.92 -7.30 11.18
CA PHE A 71 -0.11 -6.24 10.57
C PHE A 71 0.61 -6.82 9.36
N VAL A 72 0.45 -6.16 8.21
CA VAL A 72 1.01 -6.59 6.93
C VAL A 72 1.86 -5.48 6.35
N ASP A 73 3.09 -5.84 5.99
CA ASP A 73 3.97 -4.99 5.22
C ASP A 73 3.57 -5.07 3.74
N LEU A 74 3.19 -3.92 3.18
CA LEU A 74 2.77 -3.75 1.79
C LEU A 74 3.81 -2.96 0.99
N THR A 75 5.06 -2.90 1.45
CA THR A 75 6.15 -2.21 0.74
C THR A 75 6.37 -2.79 -0.65
N GLU A 76 6.19 -4.09 -0.85
CA GLU A 76 6.22 -4.71 -2.19
C GLU A 76 5.05 -4.20 -3.06
N LYS A 77 3.83 -4.16 -2.52
CA LYS A 77 2.66 -3.62 -3.25
C LYS A 77 2.82 -2.13 -3.56
N LEU A 78 3.53 -1.37 -2.74
CA LEU A 78 3.81 0.05 -2.98
C LEU A 78 4.63 0.27 -4.25
N GLU A 79 5.61 -0.59 -4.54
CA GLU A 79 6.36 -0.54 -5.80
C GLU A 79 5.45 -0.82 -7.00
N ASP A 80 4.52 -1.76 -6.89
CA ASP A 80 3.54 -2.02 -7.95
C ASP A 80 2.55 -0.86 -8.13
N MET A 81 2.10 -0.23 -7.04
CA MET A 81 1.28 0.99 -7.09
C MET A 81 2.00 2.11 -7.84
N LYS A 82 3.31 2.31 -7.59
CA LYS A 82 4.11 3.30 -8.32
C LYS A 82 4.18 3.00 -9.81
N LYS A 83 4.31 1.72 -10.21
CA LYS A 83 4.28 1.32 -11.63
C LYS A 83 2.94 1.62 -12.29
N VAL A 84 1.82 1.32 -11.61
CA VAL A 84 0.47 1.63 -12.10
C VAL A 84 0.28 3.14 -12.27
N LEU A 85 0.68 3.93 -11.27
CA LEU A 85 0.64 5.40 -11.35
C LEU A 85 1.52 5.94 -12.49
N ALA A 86 2.70 5.37 -12.71
CA ALA A 86 3.57 5.75 -13.82
C ALA A 86 2.90 5.44 -15.17
N ALA A 87 2.30 4.27 -15.32
CA ALA A 87 1.56 3.89 -16.53
C ALA A 87 0.38 4.83 -16.81
N TRP A 88 -0.36 5.22 -15.78
CA TRP A 88 -1.45 6.21 -15.91
C TRP A 88 -0.94 7.56 -16.37
N LYS A 89 0.13 8.08 -15.76
CA LYS A 89 0.76 9.34 -16.19
C LYS A 89 1.24 9.29 -17.63
N THR A 90 1.85 8.20 -18.07
CA THR A 90 2.27 8.03 -19.46
C THR A 90 1.08 8.07 -20.41
N LYS A 91 0.00 7.34 -20.09
CA LYS A 91 -1.21 7.32 -20.90
C LYS A 91 -1.87 8.70 -20.96
N ASP A 92 -1.92 9.42 -19.86
CA ASP A 92 -2.47 10.78 -19.80
C ASP A 92 -1.62 11.76 -20.61
N ALA A 93 -0.29 11.66 -20.52
CA ALA A 93 0.62 12.49 -21.32
C ALA A 93 0.54 12.19 -22.82
N GLN A 94 0.23 10.96 -23.22
CA GLN A 94 -0.02 10.61 -24.63
C GLN A 94 -1.32 11.25 -25.12
N ILE A 95 -2.41 11.09 -24.37
CA ILE A 95 -3.70 11.69 -24.71
C ILE A 95 -3.58 13.22 -24.79
N ALA A 96 -2.86 13.84 -23.85
CA ALA A 96 -2.65 15.27 -23.82
C ALA A 96 -1.76 15.80 -24.96
N LYS A 97 -0.99 14.95 -25.63
CA LYS A 97 -0.18 15.32 -26.81
C LYS A 97 -0.93 15.17 -28.13
N GLU A 98 -2.02 14.41 -28.14
CA GLU A 98 -2.88 14.22 -29.32
C GLU A 98 -3.91 15.35 -29.49
N TYR A 99 -4.01 16.27 -28.52
CA TYR A 99 -4.82 17.49 -28.55
C TYR A 99 -3.94 18.74 -28.61
#